data_AF-A0A844EPQ3-F1
#
_entry.id   AF-A0A844EPQ3-F1
#
_cell.length_a   1.000
_cell.length_b   1.000
_cell.length_c   1.000
_cell.angle_alpha   90.00
_cell.angle_beta   90.00
_cell.angle_gamma   90.00
#
_symmetry.space_group_name_H-M   'P 1'
#
loop_
_entity.id
_entity.type
_entity.pdbx_description
1 polymer ?
#
loop_
_entity_poly.entity_id
_entity_poly.type
_entity_poly.pdbx_seq_one_letter_code
_entity_poly.pdbx_strand_id
1 'polypeptide(L)' 'MLERLDQFLIQPKGYKYWIHTQDEVKIDPNAPTWAKNEFKEYMELMSMEPDKNGVIRVY' A
#
# COMPACT_ATOMS: atom_id res chain seq x y z
N MET A 1 -13.50 16.18 -14.09
CA MET A 1 -12.15 16.72 -13.81
C MET A 1 -11.95 16.67 -12.30
N LEU A 2 -11.49 15.53 -11.79
CA LEU A 2 -11.30 15.21 -10.37
C LEU A 2 -9.83 15.42 -10.00
N GLU A 3 -9.29 16.62 -10.18
CA GLU A 3 -7.83 16.85 -10.13
C GLU A 3 -7.25 17.24 -8.76
N ARG A 4 -7.93 17.03 -7.63
CA ARG A 4 -7.39 17.51 -6.33
C ARG A 4 -7.65 16.64 -5.10
N LEU A 5 -7.73 15.31 -5.24
CA LEU A 5 -7.69 14.41 -4.08
C LEU A 5 -6.33 13.71 -3.90
N ASP A 6 -5.38 13.93 -4.82
CA ASP A 6 -4.09 13.22 -4.87
C ASP A 6 -3.07 13.69 -3.82
N GLN A 7 -3.44 14.65 -2.95
CA GLN A 7 -2.49 15.29 -2.03
C GLN A 7 -2.38 14.63 -0.64
N PHE A 8 -3.18 13.59 -0.32
CA PHE A 8 -3.20 13.04 1.05
C PHE A 8 -3.23 11.51 1.20
N LEU A 9 -3.02 10.72 0.15
CA LEU A 9 -2.53 9.36 0.35
C LEU A 9 -1.02 9.46 0.54
N ILE A 10 -0.57 9.51 1.80
CA ILE A 10 0.86 9.54 2.12
C ILE A 10 1.49 8.30 1.48
N GLN A 11 2.28 8.52 0.43
CA GLN A 11 2.98 7.45 -0.25
C GLN A 11 3.92 6.76 0.76
N PRO A 12 3.92 5.42 0.84
CA PRO A 12 4.83 4.68 1.70
C PRO A 12 6.28 5.06 1.43
N LYS A 13 7.11 5.16 2.47
CA LYS A 13 8.52 5.61 2.32
C LYS A 13 9.33 4.64 1.46
N GLY A 14 8.97 3.37 1.51
CA GLY A 14 9.52 2.25 0.80
C GLY A 14 9.00 2.11 -0.63
N TYR A 15 8.08 2.96 -1.09
CA TYR A 15 7.52 2.89 -2.45
C TYR A 15 8.59 2.86 -3.54
N LYS A 16 9.74 3.52 -3.32
CA LYS A 16 10.91 3.46 -4.21
C LYS A 16 11.51 2.07 -4.43
N TYR A 17 11.19 1.10 -3.58
CA TYR A 17 11.62 -0.30 -3.69
C TYR A 17 10.54 -1.20 -4.30
N TRP A 18 9.38 -0.65 -4.65
CA TRP A 18 8.29 -1.42 -5.23
C TRP A 18 8.53 -1.60 -6.72
N ILE A 19 8.34 -2.82 -7.18
CA ILE A 19 8.45 -3.20 -8.58
C ILE A 19 7.03 -3.40 -9.09
N HIS A 20 6.63 -2.51 -9.99
CA HIS A 20 5.34 -2.57 -10.67
C HIS A 20 5.52 -3.24 -12.03
N THR A 21 4.73 -4.27 -12.30
CA THR A 21 4.50 -4.76 -13.66
C THR A 21 3.07 -4.46 -14.07
N GLN A 22 2.66 -4.93 -15.26
CA GLN A 22 1.29 -4.76 -15.73
C GLN A 22 0.27 -5.46 -14.82
N ASP A 23 0.62 -6.61 -14.24
CA ASP A 23 -0.32 -7.48 -13.52
C ASP A 23 0.02 -7.66 -12.04
N GLU A 24 1.21 -7.23 -11.59
CA GLU A 24 1.67 -7.47 -10.23
C GLU A 24 2.40 -6.26 -9.62
N VAL A 25 2.31 -6.14 -8.30
CA VAL A 25 3.17 -5.26 -7.50
C VAL A 25 3.92 -6.14 -6.50
N LYS A 26 5.25 -6.02 -6.50
CA LYS A 26 6.13 -6.77 -5.59
C LYS A 26 7.18 -5.87 -4.95
N ILE A 27 7.76 -6.31 -3.85
CA ILE A 27 8.90 -5.63 -3.21
C ILE A 27 10.23 -6.14 -3.79
N ASP A 28 11.18 -5.25 -4.00
CA ASP A 28 12.55 -5.63 -4.38
C ASP A 28 13.14 -6.61 -3.34
N PRO A 29 13.63 -7.80 -3.75
CA PRO A 29 14.23 -8.77 -2.84
C PRO A 29 15.46 -8.24 -2.09
N ASN A 30 16.13 -7.22 -2.61
CA ASN A 30 17.27 -6.55 -1.98
C ASN A 30 16.87 -5.32 -1.15
N ALA A 31 15.57 -5.00 -1.04
CA ALA A 31 15.10 -3.89 -0.24
C ALA A 31 15.49 -4.06 1.25
N PRO A 32 15.75 -2.96 1.96
CA PRO A 32 15.95 -3.00 3.40
C PRO A 32 14.78 -3.65 4.14
N THR A 33 15.05 -4.31 5.26
CA THR A 33 14.02 -5.01 6.06
C THR A 33 12.83 -4.11 6.42
N TRP A 34 13.08 -2.85 6.77
CA TRP A 34 12.01 -1.90 7.10
C TRP A 34 11.05 -1.66 5.91
N ALA A 35 11.56 -1.64 4.68
CA ALA A 35 10.74 -1.41 3.48
C ALA A 35 9.91 -2.66 3.13
N LYS A 36 10.45 -3.86 3.40
CA LYS A 36 9.71 -5.12 3.25
C LYS A 36 8.55 -5.21 4.26
N ASN A 37 8.77 -4.77 5.49
CA ASN A 37 7.72 -4.72 6.51
C ASN A 37 6.64 -3.70 6.15
N GLU A 38 7.03 -2.48 5.78
CA GLU A 38 6.07 -1.44 5.35
C GLU A 38 5.26 -1.87 4.12
N PHE A 39 5.89 -2.55 3.14
CA PHE A 39 5.18 -3.14 2.00
C PHE A 39 4.12 -4.15 2.44
N LYS A 40 4.48 -5.06 3.36
CA LYS A 40 3.55 -6.06 3.87
C LYS A 40 2.36 -5.40 4.59
N GLU A 41 2.63 -4.47 5.49
CA GLU A 41 1.59 -3.73 6.22
C GLU A 41 0.65 -2.98 5.26
N TYR A 42 1.22 -2.33 4.23
CA TYR A 42 0.43 -1.64 3.23
C TYR A 42 -0.46 -2.60 2.43
N MET A 43 0.07 -3.73 1.98
CA MET A 43 -0.72 -4.71 1.21
C MET A 43 -1.81 -5.35 2.07
N GLU A 44 -1.54 -5.61 3.35
CA GLU A 44 -2.56 -6.07 4.31
C GLU A 44 -3.68 -5.03 4.46
N LEU A 45 -3.33 -3.75 4.67
CA LEU A 45 -4.30 -2.64 4.75
C LEU A 45 -5.15 -2.51 3.49
N MET A 46 -4.53 -2.58 2.31
CA MET A 46 -5.23 -2.47 1.03
C MET A 46 -6.09 -3.70 0.71
N SER A 47 -5.83 -4.84 1.34
CA SER A 47 -6.63 -6.07 1.20
C SER A 47 -7.84 -6.12 2.15
N MET A 48 -7.95 -5.17 3.07
CA MET A 48 -9.06 -5.14 4.02
C MET A 48 -10.37 -4.79 3.32
N GLU A 49 -11.39 -5.60 3.57
CA GLU A 49 -12.75 -5.34 3.13
C GLU A 49 -13.57 -4.71 4.27
N PRO A 50 -14.44 -3.73 3.98
CA PRO A 50 -15.37 -3.20 4.97
C PRO A 50 -16.37 -4.28 5.40
N ASP A 51 -16.80 -4.24 6.66
CA ASP A 51 -17.89 -5.09 7.12
C ASP A 51 -19.25 -4.69 6.51
N LYS A 52 -20.32 -5.45 6.81
CA LYS A 52 -21.67 -5.21 6.28
C LYS A 52 -22.24 -3.80 6.54
N ASN A 53 -21.66 -3.05 7.48
CA ASN A 53 -22.04 -1.68 7.80
C ASN A 53 -21.09 -0.63 7.20
N GLY A 54 -20.13 -1.05 6.36
CA GLY A 54 -19.13 -0.19 5.77
C GLY A 54 -17.93 0.10 6.68
N VAL A 55 -17.73 -0.64 7.78
CA VAL A 55 -16.65 -0.36 8.75
C VAL A 55 -15.41 -1.21 8.47
N ILE A 56 -14.27 -0.55 8.26
CA ILE A 56 -12.93 -1.17 8.26
C ILE A 56 -12.34 -1.00 9.66
N ARG A 57 -11.90 -2.09 10.29
CA ARG A 57 -11.25 -2.06 11.61
C ARG A 57 -9.76 -2.28 11.43
N VAL A 58 -8.97 -1.28 11.78
CA VAL A 58 -7.51 -1.31 11.75
C VAL A 58 -7.04 -1.55 13.19
N TYR A 59 -6.42 -2.70 13.46
CA TYR A 59 -5.95 -3.13 14.79
C TYR A 59 -4.43 -3.23 14.83
#